data_AF-M7B1F9-F1
#
_entry.id   AF-M7B1F9-F1
#
_cell.length_a   1.000
_cell.length_b   1.000
_cell.length_c   1.000
_cell.angle_alpha   90.00
_cell.angle_beta   90.00
_cell.angle_gamma   90.00
#
_symmetry.space_group_name_H-M   'P 1'
#
loop_
_entity.id
_entity.type
_entity.pdbx_description
1 polymer ?
#
loop_
_entity_poly.entity_id
_entity_poly.type
_entity_poly.pdbx_seq_one_letter_code
_entity_poly.pdbx_strand_id
1 'polypeptide(L)'
;MGSQLVKTHQLSTGGLQEVKREMESSSMMSKSLNDIFQCAEKHFAKEHDCEEQRQDDAPLEWGIAGVRVRQRSMEDISWSEAPEPRKPGRSLDSWEEMPKSLKTCFDCAIRGFQKKPPCVQENAKLVIQSNRRNLPFVSGKGKCEISVSYSNRNLVYTVNEPTGEVYLGWLGTCPTPMSVPSIVRARNKLESFGVITQELRGCFQYALEALEEAPKRVWENAPMLLDTTRDRMMFKSGKGEITITVFSMNGEFTHDVKMPKTNRPPRK
;
A
#
# COMPACT_ATOMS: atom_id res chain seq x y z
N MET A 1 -13.82 46.35 36.41
CA MET A 1 -14.06 44.88 36.42
C MET A 1 -14.25 44.46 34.98
N GLY A 2 -13.18 43.96 34.35
CA GLY A 2 -13.09 43.75 32.92
C GLY A 2 -13.45 42.32 32.54
N SER A 3 -14.40 42.17 31.62
CA SER A 3 -14.78 40.90 31.00
C SER A 3 -13.66 40.41 30.08
N GLN A 4 -13.04 39.28 30.40
CA GLN A 4 -12.15 38.56 29.49
C GLN A 4 -12.99 37.75 28.49
N LEU A 5 -12.95 38.20 27.23
CA LEU A 5 -13.35 37.42 26.06
C LEU A 5 -12.50 36.13 26.01
N VAL A 6 -13.13 34.98 26.20
CA VAL A 6 -12.53 33.69 25.87
C VAL A 6 -12.65 33.53 24.35
N LYS A 7 -11.53 33.70 23.63
CA LYS A 7 -11.43 33.35 22.22
C LYS A 7 -11.45 31.83 22.09
N THR A 8 -12.54 31.32 21.52
CA THR A 8 -12.59 29.97 20.97
C THR A 8 -11.70 29.92 19.73
N HIS A 9 -10.59 29.17 19.82
CA HIS A 9 -9.86 28.76 18.63
C HIS A 9 -10.64 27.63 17.96
N GLN A 10 -11.36 27.96 16.89
CA GLN A 10 -11.70 26.99 15.85
C GLN A 10 -10.40 26.60 15.13
N LEU A 11 -10.09 25.32 15.06
CA LEU A 11 -9.10 24.78 14.14
C LEU A 11 -9.74 23.61 13.38
N SER A 12 -9.94 23.86 12.09
CA SER A 12 -10.59 23.05 11.07
C SER A 12 -9.59 22.14 10.35
N THR A 13 -10.06 21.05 9.70
CA THR A 13 -9.57 20.40 8.44
C THR A 13 -8.05 20.24 8.21
N GLY A 14 -7.20 20.54 9.19
CA GLY A 14 -5.83 20.98 8.96
C GLY A 14 -4.86 19.84 8.73
N GLY A 15 -5.06 18.70 9.38
CA GLY A 15 -4.07 17.64 9.37
C GLY A 15 -3.93 16.91 8.02
N LEU A 16 -5.04 16.67 7.31
CA LEU A 16 -4.97 16.06 5.97
C LEU A 16 -4.43 17.06 4.93
N GLN A 17 -4.81 18.33 5.09
CA GLN A 17 -4.34 19.44 4.27
C GLN A 17 -2.85 19.74 4.52
N GLU A 18 -2.34 19.49 5.72
CA GLU A 18 -0.93 19.68 6.08
C GLU A 18 -0.05 18.56 5.49
N VAL A 19 -0.48 17.29 5.59
CA VAL A 19 0.18 16.18 4.87
C VAL A 19 0.13 16.41 3.36
N LYS A 20 -1.02 16.82 2.83
CA LYS A 20 -1.17 17.20 1.42
C LYS A 20 -0.23 18.35 1.06
N ARG A 21 -0.13 19.40 1.87
CA ARG A 21 0.73 20.57 1.65
C ARG A 21 2.21 20.21 1.72
N GLU A 22 2.64 19.34 2.64
CA GLU A 22 4.02 18.81 2.67
C GLU A 22 4.34 18.00 1.41
N MET A 23 3.37 17.20 0.93
CA MET A 23 3.53 16.40 -0.29
C MET A 23 3.48 17.24 -1.58
N GLU A 24 2.70 18.32 -1.60
CA GLU A 24 2.66 19.32 -2.68
C GLU A 24 3.93 20.17 -2.69
N SER A 25 4.40 20.62 -1.52
CA SER A 25 5.60 21.45 -1.35
C SER A 25 6.89 20.71 -1.73
N SER A 26 6.89 19.38 -1.68
CA SER A 26 8.04 18.56 -2.08
C SER A 26 8.07 18.24 -3.59
N SER A 27 7.12 18.73 -4.39
CA SER A 27 6.93 18.32 -5.78
C SER A 27 6.70 16.80 -5.94
N MET A 28 6.19 16.14 -4.89
CA MET A 28 6.01 14.68 -4.82
C MET A 28 4.55 14.23 -5.01
N MET A 29 3.63 15.16 -5.25
CA MET A 29 2.23 14.86 -5.53
C MET A 29 2.02 14.48 -7.00
N SER A 30 1.95 13.17 -7.26
CA SER A 30 1.36 12.69 -8.50
C SER A 30 -0.15 12.98 -8.50
N LYS A 31 -0.74 13.14 -9.69
CA LYS A 31 -2.19 13.30 -9.84
C LYS A 31 -2.95 12.19 -9.10
N SER A 32 -2.45 10.95 -9.16
CA SER A 32 -3.00 9.79 -8.45
C SER A 32 -2.98 9.95 -6.92
N LEU A 33 -1.92 10.53 -6.33
CA LEU A 33 -1.88 10.80 -4.88
C LEU A 33 -2.86 11.90 -4.48
N ASN A 34 -3.01 12.94 -5.30
CA ASN A 34 -4.02 13.98 -5.03
C ASN A 34 -5.45 13.42 -5.06
N ASP A 35 -5.74 12.54 -6.01
CA ASP A 35 -7.03 11.87 -6.11
C ASP A 35 -7.29 10.96 -4.89
N ILE A 36 -6.25 10.29 -4.38
CA ILE A 36 -6.29 9.51 -3.12
C ILE A 36 -6.65 10.42 -1.94
N PHE A 37 -5.97 11.57 -1.78
CA PHE A 37 -6.24 12.52 -0.70
C PHE A 37 -7.65 13.11 -0.80
N GLN A 38 -8.09 13.56 -1.96
CA GLN A 38 -9.44 14.10 -2.15
C GLN A 38 -10.52 13.04 -1.88
N CYS A 39 -10.27 11.78 -2.22
CA CYS A 39 -11.18 10.68 -1.90
C CYS A 39 -11.24 10.44 -0.38
N ALA A 40 -10.11 10.49 0.32
CA ALA A 40 -10.06 10.42 1.77
C ALA A 40 -10.88 11.55 2.41
N GLU A 41 -10.66 12.80 1.98
CA GLU A 41 -11.40 13.97 2.48
C GLU A 41 -12.92 13.80 2.32
N LYS A 42 -13.37 13.37 1.13
CA LYS A 42 -14.79 13.12 0.86
C LYS A 42 -15.36 11.97 1.69
N HIS A 43 -14.58 10.91 1.93
CA HIS A 43 -15.03 9.77 2.72
C HIS A 43 -15.19 10.17 4.19
N PHE A 44 -14.21 10.88 4.76
CA PHE A 44 -14.29 11.38 6.14
C PHE A 44 -15.42 12.40 6.32
N ALA A 45 -15.65 13.28 5.34
CA ALA A 45 -16.78 14.21 5.38
C ALA A 45 -18.14 13.49 5.37
N LYS A 46 -18.30 12.41 4.60
CA LYS A 46 -19.55 11.62 4.52
C LYS A 46 -19.79 10.69 5.71
N GLU A 47 -18.73 10.25 6.40
CA GLU A 47 -18.88 9.40 7.59
C GLU A 47 -19.61 10.14 8.72
N HIS A 48 -19.45 11.47 8.81
CA HIS A 48 -20.20 12.30 9.75
C HIS A 48 -21.71 12.34 9.47
N ASP A 49 -22.13 12.34 8.20
CA ASP A 49 -23.55 12.39 7.85
C ASP A 49 -24.28 11.05 8.09
N CYS A 50 -23.57 9.91 8.02
CA CYS A 50 -24.18 8.58 8.12
C CYS A 50 -24.21 7.99 9.54
N GLU A 51 -23.22 8.31 10.39
CA GLU A 51 -23.13 7.74 11.74
C GLU A 51 -24.16 8.38 12.69
N GLU A 52 -24.71 9.54 12.32
CA GLU A 52 -25.80 10.25 13.00
C GLU A 52 -27.19 9.59 12.82
N GLN A 53 -27.33 8.60 11.92
CA GLN A 53 -28.61 7.90 11.66
C GLN A 53 -28.74 6.50 12.29
N ARG A 54 -27.73 6.00 13.03
CA ARG A 54 -27.69 4.59 13.49
C ARG A 54 -27.83 4.35 15.00
N GLN A 55 -28.20 5.35 15.78
CA GLN A 55 -28.34 5.22 17.25
C GLN A 55 -29.79 5.43 17.71
N ASP A 56 -30.72 4.60 17.24
CA ASP A 56 -32.07 4.47 17.82
C ASP A 56 -32.63 3.02 17.77
N ASP A 57 -31.76 2.00 17.78
CA ASP A 57 -32.20 0.62 18.06
C ASP A 57 -31.74 0.20 19.45
N ALA A 58 -32.69 0.25 20.40
CA ALA A 58 -32.55 -0.24 21.77
C ALA A 58 -32.30 -1.76 21.81
N PRO A 59 -31.73 -2.30 22.92
CA PRO A 59 -31.47 -3.73 23.04
C PRO A 59 -32.80 -4.48 23.21
N LEU A 60 -33.09 -5.42 22.31
CA LEU A 60 -34.11 -6.44 22.55
C LEU A 60 -33.62 -7.37 23.66
N GLU A 61 -34.26 -7.29 24.83
CA GLU A 61 -34.13 -8.29 25.88
C GLU A 61 -34.57 -9.67 25.34
N TRP A 62 -33.70 -10.66 25.45
CA TRP A 62 -34.01 -12.04 25.13
C TRP A 62 -34.76 -12.68 26.30
N GLY A 63 -36.08 -12.48 26.34
CA GLY A 63 -37.01 -13.28 27.13
C GLY A 63 -37.58 -14.43 26.30
N ILE A 64 -37.18 -15.66 26.61
CA ILE A 64 -37.75 -16.88 26.03
C ILE A 64 -39.16 -17.09 26.60
N ALA A 65 -40.22 -16.84 25.82
CA ALA A 65 -41.49 -17.57 25.87
C ALA A 65 -42.50 -17.07 24.81
N GLY A 66 -43.00 -17.99 23.97
CA GLY A 66 -44.34 -17.93 23.39
C GLY A 66 -44.57 -16.96 22.24
N VAL A 67 -44.29 -17.42 21.01
CA VAL A 67 -44.74 -16.76 19.77
C VAL A 67 -46.27 -16.75 19.71
N ARG A 68 -46.87 -15.55 19.79
CA ARG A 68 -48.23 -15.27 19.29
C ARG A 68 -48.17 -14.01 18.44
N VAL A 69 -48.21 -14.21 17.12
CA VAL A 69 -48.26 -13.13 16.13
C VAL A 69 -49.59 -12.39 16.28
N ARG A 70 -49.54 -11.15 16.76
CA ARG A 70 -50.64 -10.18 16.63
C ARG A 70 -50.25 -9.19 15.53
N GLN A 71 -51.00 -9.22 14.44
CA GLN A 71 -51.01 -8.20 13.39
C GLN A 71 -51.49 -6.88 14.04
N ARG A 72 -50.65 -5.83 14.08
CA ARG A 72 -51.09 -4.47 14.42
C ARG A 72 -51.32 -3.68 13.14
N SER A 73 -52.48 -3.05 13.10
CA SER A 73 -52.91 -2.06 12.12
C SER A 73 -51.97 -0.86 12.11
N MET A 74 -51.75 -0.29 10.92
CA MET A 74 -50.83 0.80 10.58
C MET A 74 -51.56 2.15 10.61
N GLU A 75 -52.34 2.42 11.65
CA GLU A 75 -53.08 3.68 11.81
C GLU A 75 -53.03 4.02 13.29
N ASP A 76 -52.09 4.89 13.66
CA ASP A 76 -52.00 5.72 14.87
C ASP A 76 -50.52 6.03 15.18
N ILE A 77 -49.90 6.87 14.35
CA ILE A 77 -48.67 7.57 14.72
C ILE A 77 -49.00 9.06 14.71
N SER A 78 -49.27 9.58 15.90
CA SER A 78 -49.41 11.00 16.19
C SER A 78 -48.04 11.67 16.02
N TRP A 79 -47.90 12.50 14.98
CA TRP A 79 -46.74 13.35 14.77
C TRP A 79 -46.84 14.60 15.67
N SER A 80 -46.44 14.45 16.93
CA SER A 80 -46.32 15.58 17.85
C SER A 80 -44.91 15.58 18.43
N GLU A 81 -44.17 16.64 18.08
CA GLU A 81 -42.86 17.05 18.63
C GLU A 81 -41.64 16.32 18.03
N ALA A 82 -41.02 16.98 17.04
CA ALA A 82 -39.70 16.63 16.56
C ALA A 82 -38.67 16.80 17.71
N PRO A 83 -37.78 15.82 17.95
CA PRO A 83 -36.75 15.96 18.96
C PRO A 83 -35.83 17.15 18.62
N GLU A 84 -35.49 17.96 19.62
CA GLU A 84 -34.54 19.06 19.45
C GLU A 84 -33.21 18.57 18.87
N PRO A 85 -32.56 19.38 18.00
CA PRO A 85 -31.27 19.03 17.41
C PRO A 85 -30.24 18.83 18.52
N ARG A 86 -29.78 17.59 18.70
CA ARG A 86 -28.68 17.28 19.61
C ARG A 86 -27.41 17.96 19.08
N LYS A 87 -26.60 18.48 20.01
CA LYS A 87 -25.35 19.18 19.69
C LYS A 87 -24.46 18.29 18.80
N PRO A 88 -23.86 18.83 17.72
CA PRO A 88 -23.01 18.06 16.81
C PRO A 88 -21.90 17.36 17.61
N GLY A 89 -21.86 16.03 17.51
CA GLY A 89 -20.82 15.21 18.11
C GLY A 89 -19.45 15.65 17.56
N ARG A 90 -18.44 15.66 18.45
CA ARG A 90 -17.06 16.10 18.20
C ARG A 90 -16.62 15.76 16.77
N SER A 91 -16.36 16.79 15.98
CA SER A 91 -15.81 16.62 14.64
C SER A 91 -14.43 16.00 14.73
N LEU A 92 -14.19 14.96 13.94
CA LEU A 92 -12.88 14.34 13.77
C LEU A 92 -12.01 15.23 12.86
N ASP A 93 -12.01 16.56 13.12
CA ASP A 93 -11.43 17.58 12.27
C ASP A 93 -9.90 17.61 12.34
N SER A 94 -9.31 16.84 13.25
CA SER A 94 -7.87 16.76 13.41
C SER A 94 -7.36 15.35 13.08
N TRP A 95 -6.35 15.32 12.21
CA TRP A 95 -5.53 14.11 12.00
C TRP A 95 -4.97 13.60 13.35
N GLU A 96 -4.83 14.46 14.36
CA GLU A 96 -4.39 14.07 15.71
C GLU A 96 -5.33 13.09 16.40
N GLU A 97 -6.64 13.16 16.15
CA GLU A 97 -7.65 12.26 16.73
C GLU A 97 -7.76 10.90 16.01
N MET A 98 -7.13 10.75 14.84
CA MET A 98 -7.18 9.51 14.08
C MET A 98 -6.49 8.36 14.84
N PRO A 99 -7.07 7.14 14.88
CA PRO A 99 -6.45 5.99 15.54
C PRO A 99 -5.02 5.74 15.04
N LYS A 100 -4.09 5.49 15.98
CA LYS A 100 -2.67 5.28 15.66
C LYS A 100 -2.45 4.17 14.64
N SER A 101 -3.26 3.11 14.67
CA SER A 101 -3.23 2.02 13.68
C SER A 101 -3.53 2.51 12.27
N LEU A 102 -4.56 3.37 12.12
CA LEU A 102 -4.95 3.94 10.84
C LEU A 102 -3.89 4.92 10.31
N LYS A 103 -3.31 5.76 11.18
CA LYS A 103 -2.14 6.61 10.82
C LYS A 103 -0.99 5.77 10.26
N THR A 104 -0.65 4.71 10.98
CA THR A 104 0.41 3.77 10.58
C THR A 104 0.11 3.12 9.22
N CYS A 105 -1.16 2.78 8.94
CA CYS A 105 -1.57 2.28 7.63
C CYS A 105 -1.40 3.34 6.54
N PHE A 106 -1.83 4.58 6.76
CA PHE A 106 -1.68 5.66 5.78
C PHE A 106 -0.22 5.94 5.46
N ASP A 107 0.63 6.08 6.48
CA ASP A 107 2.07 6.32 6.29
C ASP A 107 2.72 5.17 5.51
N CYS A 108 2.34 3.93 5.81
CA CYS A 108 2.80 2.76 5.08
C CYS A 108 2.32 2.74 3.64
N ALA A 109 1.04 3.03 3.42
CA ALA A 109 0.41 3.04 2.11
C ALA A 109 1.08 4.08 1.21
N ILE A 110 1.27 5.32 1.69
CA ILE A 110 1.92 6.39 0.94
C ILE A 110 3.35 6.01 0.58
N ARG A 111 4.17 5.60 1.57
CA ARG A 111 5.57 5.21 1.34
C ARG A 111 5.71 4.01 0.41
N GLY A 112 4.80 3.04 0.51
CA GLY A 112 4.78 1.85 -0.33
C GLY A 112 4.37 2.15 -1.76
N PHE A 113 3.34 2.98 -1.91
CA PHE A 113 2.79 3.40 -3.20
C PHE A 113 3.77 4.26 -4.00
N GLN A 114 4.43 5.22 -3.36
CA GLN A 114 5.44 6.09 -4.00
C GLN A 114 6.62 5.31 -4.60
N LYS A 115 6.95 4.15 -4.01
CA LYS A 115 8.02 3.28 -4.51
C LYS A 115 7.59 2.41 -5.69
N LYS A 116 6.30 2.41 -6.05
CA LYS A 116 5.81 1.60 -7.17
C LYS A 116 6.15 2.25 -8.51
N PRO A 117 6.38 1.45 -9.57
CA PRO A 117 6.57 2.02 -10.90
C PRO A 117 5.31 2.74 -11.39
N PRO A 118 5.45 3.70 -12.32
CA PRO A 118 4.32 4.44 -12.89
C PRO A 118 3.19 3.53 -13.41
N CYS A 119 3.52 2.42 -14.08
CA CYS A 119 2.54 1.48 -14.61
C CYS A 119 1.64 0.84 -13.53
N VAL A 120 2.13 0.70 -12.30
CA VAL A 120 1.34 0.26 -11.15
C VAL A 120 0.55 1.44 -10.59
N GLN A 121 1.19 2.59 -10.36
CA GLN A 121 0.53 3.75 -9.76
C GLN A 121 -0.67 4.26 -10.58
N GLU A 122 -0.57 4.26 -11.91
CA GLU A 122 -1.60 4.75 -12.84
C GLU A 122 -2.82 3.81 -12.96
N ASN A 123 -2.74 2.59 -12.44
CA ASN A 123 -3.80 1.57 -12.56
C ASN A 123 -4.03 0.80 -11.26
N ALA A 124 -3.77 1.43 -10.12
CA ALA A 124 -3.84 0.81 -8.81
C ALA A 124 -5.17 1.00 -8.08
N LYS A 125 -5.52 0.01 -7.28
CA LYS A 125 -6.54 0.08 -6.24
C LYS A 125 -5.84 -0.13 -4.90
N LEU A 126 -5.59 0.94 -4.17
CA LEU A 126 -5.03 0.91 -2.82
C LEU A 126 -6.17 0.72 -1.81
N VAL A 127 -6.11 -0.27 -0.94
CA VAL A 127 -7.12 -0.56 0.08
C VAL A 127 -6.46 -0.49 1.45
N ILE A 128 -6.86 0.49 2.26
CA ILE A 128 -6.46 0.55 3.67
C ILE A 128 -7.54 -0.13 4.51
N GLN A 129 -7.19 -1.21 5.21
CA GLN A 129 -8.10 -1.95 6.08
C GLN A 129 -7.89 -1.55 7.53
N SER A 130 -8.96 -1.07 8.18
CA SER A 130 -8.95 -0.65 9.59
C SER A 130 -10.29 -0.95 10.24
N ASN A 131 -10.28 -1.56 11.43
CA ASN A 131 -11.47 -1.78 12.27
C ASN A 131 -12.73 -2.25 11.50
N ARG A 132 -12.57 -3.29 10.67
CA ARG A 132 -13.62 -3.88 9.81
C ARG A 132 -14.11 -3.00 8.65
N ARG A 133 -13.49 -1.85 8.42
CA ARG A 133 -13.73 -0.98 7.26
C ARG A 133 -12.58 -1.12 6.26
N ASN A 134 -12.92 -0.99 4.99
CA ASN A 134 -11.99 -0.92 3.87
C ASN A 134 -12.11 0.48 3.28
N LEU A 135 -10.99 1.18 3.15
CA LEU A 135 -10.89 2.50 2.52
C LEU A 135 -10.21 2.31 1.16
N PRO A 136 -10.98 2.12 0.07
CA PRO A 136 -10.43 1.97 -1.26
C PRO A 136 -10.10 3.32 -1.89
N PHE A 137 -8.95 3.38 -2.53
CA PHE A 137 -8.51 4.49 -3.37
C PHE A 137 -8.12 3.95 -4.73
N VAL A 138 -8.69 4.51 -5.78
CA VAL A 138 -8.56 3.95 -7.14
C VAL A 138 -7.93 4.98 -8.06
N SER A 139 -6.91 4.53 -8.77
CA SER A 139 -6.23 5.21 -9.87
C SER A 139 -6.45 4.42 -11.15
N GLY A 140 -6.79 5.11 -12.25
CA GLY A 140 -7.11 4.49 -13.53
C GLY A 140 -8.22 3.44 -13.44
N LYS A 141 -7.95 2.20 -13.87
CA LYS A 141 -8.93 1.09 -13.84
C LYS A 141 -8.84 0.24 -12.56
N GLY A 142 -7.90 0.53 -11.66
CA GLY A 142 -7.77 -0.18 -10.38
C GLY A 142 -7.43 -1.67 -10.49
N LYS A 143 -6.73 -2.11 -11.55
CA LYS A 143 -6.40 -3.54 -11.72
C LYS A 143 -5.28 -4.01 -10.78
N CYS A 144 -4.36 -3.14 -10.40
CA CYS A 144 -3.27 -3.47 -9.48
C CYS A 144 -3.73 -3.24 -8.04
N GLU A 145 -4.11 -4.30 -7.32
CA GLU A 145 -4.58 -4.13 -5.94
C GLU A 145 -3.39 -4.05 -4.98
N ILE A 146 -3.38 -3.03 -4.14
CA ILE A 146 -2.42 -2.85 -3.06
C ILE A 146 -3.24 -2.83 -1.78
N SER A 147 -2.94 -3.69 -0.82
CA SER A 147 -3.68 -3.78 0.43
C SER A 147 -2.77 -3.51 1.61
N VAL A 148 -3.19 -2.61 2.49
CA VAL A 148 -2.49 -2.26 3.72
C VAL A 148 -3.43 -2.49 4.89
N SER A 149 -3.05 -3.39 5.80
CA SER A 149 -3.86 -3.68 6.98
C SER A 149 -3.01 -3.65 8.24
N TYR A 150 -3.64 -3.28 9.35
CA TYR A 150 -3.02 -3.34 10.67
C TYR A 150 -3.83 -4.29 11.55
N SER A 151 -3.28 -5.48 11.80
CA SER A 151 -3.94 -6.54 12.58
C SER A 151 -2.95 -7.20 13.52
N ASN A 152 -3.37 -7.56 14.74
CA ASN A 152 -2.51 -8.20 15.74
C ASN A 152 -1.18 -7.48 15.98
N ARG A 153 -1.21 -6.13 16.00
CA ARG A 153 -0.02 -5.26 16.12
C ARG A 153 0.97 -5.35 14.95
N ASN A 154 0.60 -6.04 13.87
CA ASN A 154 1.40 -6.22 12.67
C ASN A 154 0.79 -5.44 11.52
N LEU A 155 1.67 -4.71 10.83
CA LEU A 155 1.37 -4.03 9.59
C LEU A 155 1.63 -4.99 8.43
N VAL A 156 0.61 -5.25 7.61
CA VAL A 156 0.70 -6.10 6.42
C VAL A 156 0.52 -5.23 5.19
N TYR A 157 1.49 -5.30 4.28
CA TYR A 157 1.45 -4.62 2.99
C TYR A 157 1.53 -5.69 1.91
N THR A 158 0.49 -5.77 1.08
CA THR A 158 0.37 -6.76 0.00
C THR A 158 0.16 -6.05 -1.32
N VAL A 159 0.74 -6.60 -2.39
CA VAL A 159 0.47 -6.18 -3.76
C VAL A 159 0.01 -7.41 -4.51
N ASN A 160 -1.10 -7.26 -5.22
CA ASN A 160 -1.65 -8.24 -6.13
C ASN A 160 -1.48 -7.70 -7.55
N GLU A 161 -0.52 -8.26 -8.27
CA GLU A 161 -0.26 -7.90 -9.66
C GLU A 161 -1.27 -8.61 -10.59
N PRO A 162 -1.97 -7.86 -11.46
CA PRO A 162 -3.05 -8.43 -12.28
C PRO A 162 -2.54 -9.19 -13.49
N THR A 163 -1.32 -8.90 -13.96
CA THR A 163 -0.73 -9.52 -15.15
C THR A 163 0.76 -9.75 -14.97
N GLY A 164 1.32 -10.66 -15.79
CA GLY A 164 2.74 -10.96 -15.80
C GLY A 164 3.61 -9.77 -16.24
N GLU A 165 3.14 -8.94 -17.15
CA GLU A 165 3.87 -7.75 -17.63
C GLU A 165 4.00 -6.70 -16.52
N VAL A 166 2.95 -6.51 -15.72
CA VAL A 166 3.02 -5.64 -14.55
C VAL A 166 4.03 -6.17 -13.54
N TYR A 167 4.04 -7.49 -13.32
CA TYR A 167 5.00 -8.13 -12.41
C TYR A 167 6.45 -8.06 -12.93
N LEU A 168 6.68 -8.25 -14.23
CA LEU A 168 7.98 -8.06 -14.88
C LEU A 168 8.48 -6.61 -14.73
N GLY A 169 7.64 -5.63 -15.09
CA GLY A 169 7.98 -4.21 -14.93
C GLY A 169 8.23 -3.84 -13.47
N TRP A 170 7.51 -4.48 -12.54
CA TRP A 170 7.75 -4.34 -11.11
C TRP A 170 9.13 -4.89 -10.71
N LEU A 171 9.53 -6.09 -11.14
CA LEU A 171 10.87 -6.64 -10.85
C LEU A 171 12.03 -5.81 -11.42
N GLY A 172 11.79 -5.09 -12.52
CA GLY A 172 12.78 -4.18 -13.12
C GLY A 172 12.96 -2.85 -12.37
N THR A 173 11.95 -2.41 -11.63
CA THR A 173 11.92 -1.07 -10.99
C THR A 173 11.95 -1.14 -9.47
N CYS A 174 11.42 -2.21 -8.89
CA CYS A 174 11.34 -2.48 -7.47
C CYS A 174 12.29 -3.64 -7.13
N PRO A 175 13.50 -3.33 -6.64
CA PRO A 175 14.45 -4.37 -6.32
C PRO A 175 13.91 -5.32 -5.24
N THR A 176 13.95 -6.61 -5.55
CA THR A 176 13.51 -7.68 -4.65
C THR A 176 14.68 -8.11 -3.76
N PRO A 177 14.48 -8.47 -2.48
CA PRO A 177 15.56 -9.02 -1.67
C PRO A 177 16.18 -10.25 -2.35
N MET A 178 17.49 -10.27 -2.48
CA MET A 178 18.20 -11.36 -3.12
C MET A 178 18.32 -12.54 -2.15
N SER A 179 17.49 -13.55 -2.39
CA SER A 179 17.53 -14.83 -1.68
C SER A 179 17.05 -15.91 -2.63
N VAL A 180 17.51 -17.15 -2.43
CA VAL A 180 17.01 -18.30 -3.21
C VAL A 180 15.47 -18.37 -3.19
N PRO A 181 14.78 -18.26 -2.03
CA PRO A 181 13.32 -18.21 -2.01
C PRO A 181 12.70 -17.06 -2.82
N SER A 182 13.30 -15.87 -2.81
CA SER A 182 12.82 -14.72 -3.58
C SER A 182 12.93 -14.95 -5.09
N ILE A 183 14.06 -15.51 -5.54
CA ILE A 183 14.34 -15.77 -6.95
C ILE A 183 13.43 -16.87 -7.48
N VAL A 184 13.28 -17.98 -6.73
CA VAL A 184 12.34 -19.07 -7.06
C VAL A 184 10.91 -18.55 -7.10
N ARG A 185 10.51 -17.72 -6.13
CA ARG A 185 9.16 -17.12 -6.12
C ARG A 185 8.92 -16.26 -7.35
N ALA A 186 9.88 -15.41 -7.74
CA ALA A 186 9.77 -14.57 -8.92
C ALA A 186 9.62 -15.41 -10.20
N ARG A 187 10.47 -16.42 -10.38
CA ARG A 187 10.38 -17.38 -11.48
C ARG A 187 9.00 -18.05 -11.54
N ASN A 188 8.56 -18.68 -10.44
CA ASN A 188 7.30 -19.41 -10.39
C ASN A 188 6.09 -18.50 -10.64
N LYS A 189 6.15 -17.25 -10.15
CA LYS A 189 5.09 -16.27 -10.38
C LYS A 189 5.01 -15.88 -11.86
N LEU A 190 6.15 -15.65 -12.52
CA LEU A 190 6.21 -15.38 -13.96
C LEU A 190 5.77 -16.58 -14.80
N GLU A 191 6.13 -17.80 -14.39
CA GLU A 191 5.63 -19.06 -14.98
C GLU A 191 4.11 -19.13 -14.87
N SER A 192 3.54 -18.83 -13.69
CA SER A 192 2.09 -18.88 -13.48
C SER A 192 1.31 -17.86 -14.32
N PHE A 193 1.96 -16.76 -14.73
CA PHE A 193 1.39 -15.78 -15.64
C PHE A 193 1.58 -16.13 -17.12
N GLY A 194 2.39 -17.15 -17.45
CA GLY A 194 2.68 -17.53 -18.83
C GLY A 194 3.57 -16.53 -19.59
N VAL A 195 4.25 -15.62 -18.89
CA VAL A 195 5.09 -14.56 -19.51
C VAL A 195 6.58 -14.88 -19.52
N ILE A 196 7.01 -16.00 -18.91
CA ILE A 196 8.42 -16.35 -18.85
C ILE A 196 8.92 -16.89 -20.21
N THR A 197 9.93 -16.24 -20.77
CA THR A 197 10.60 -16.73 -21.98
C THR A 197 11.58 -17.86 -21.66
N GLN A 198 12.00 -18.63 -22.66
CA GLN A 198 13.02 -19.67 -22.48
C GLN A 198 14.36 -19.08 -22.03
N GLU A 199 14.75 -17.94 -22.61
CA GLU A 199 15.95 -17.18 -22.23
C GLU A 199 15.88 -16.79 -20.75
N LEU A 200 14.78 -16.16 -20.32
CA LEU A 200 14.62 -15.74 -18.94
C LEU A 200 14.58 -16.91 -17.96
N ARG A 201 13.90 -18.01 -18.33
CA ARG A 201 13.89 -19.25 -17.54
C ARG A 201 15.30 -19.79 -17.34
N GLY A 202 16.14 -19.77 -18.38
CA GLY A 202 17.53 -20.17 -18.29
C GLY A 202 18.37 -19.24 -17.40
N CYS A 203 18.18 -17.92 -17.49
CA CYS A 203 18.82 -16.97 -16.58
C CYS A 203 18.46 -17.22 -15.11
N PHE A 204 17.19 -17.54 -14.81
CA PHE A 204 16.78 -17.91 -13.45
C PHE A 204 17.45 -19.20 -12.97
N GLN A 205 17.51 -20.22 -13.83
CA GLN A 205 18.12 -21.51 -13.48
C GLN A 205 19.63 -21.33 -13.21
N TYR A 206 20.33 -20.65 -14.12
CA TYR A 206 21.76 -20.36 -13.97
C TYR A 206 22.05 -19.51 -12.73
N ALA A 207 21.21 -18.51 -12.43
CA ALA A 207 21.36 -17.69 -11.23
C ALA A 207 21.24 -18.49 -9.93
N LEU A 208 20.36 -19.50 -9.91
CA LEU A 208 20.20 -20.39 -8.75
C LEU A 208 21.41 -21.32 -8.59
N GLU A 209 21.90 -21.91 -9.67
CA GLU A 209 23.11 -22.74 -9.67
C GLU A 209 24.34 -21.92 -9.21
N ALA A 210 24.51 -20.71 -9.75
CA ALA A 210 25.60 -19.80 -9.34
C ALA A 210 25.52 -19.40 -7.86
N LEU A 211 24.32 -19.30 -7.28
CA LEU A 211 24.13 -19.03 -5.85
C LEU A 211 24.52 -20.21 -4.96
N GLU A 212 24.39 -21.43 -5.45
CA GLU A 212 24.81 -22.65 -4.74
C GLU A 212 26.33 -22.82 -4.78
N GLU A 213 26.97 -22.49 -5.90
CA GLU A 213 28.42 -22.66 -6.07
C GLU A 213 29.26 -21.55 -5.41
N ALA A 214 28.82 -20.29 -5.48
CA ALA A 214 29.66 -19.19 -5.01
C ALA A 214 29.58 -18.94 -3.50
N PRO A 215 30.67 -18.44 -2.88
CA PRO A 215 30.70 -18.17 -1.44
C PRO A 215 29.60 -17.19 -1.03
N LYS A 216 28.86 -17.50 0.04
CA LYS A 216 27.78 -16.64 0.59
C LYS A 216 28.15 -15.16 0.70
N ARG A 217 29.40 -14.87 1.09
CA ARG A 217 29.93 -13.51 1.25
C ARG A 217 29.86 -12.66 -0.02
N VAL A 218 29.96 -13.28 -1.19
CA VAL A 218 29.90 -12.58 -2.49
C VAL A 218 28.47 -12.11 -2.74
N TRP A 219 27.50 -13.00 -2.55
CA TRP A 219 26.10 -12.72 -2.83
C TRP A 219 25.42 -11.89 -1.75
N GLU A 220 25.78 -12.01 -0.47
CA GLU A 220 25.17 -11.22 0.61
C GLU A 220 25.41 -9.69 0.49
N ASN A 221 26.34 -9.26 -0.37
CA ASN A 221 26.66 -7.84 -0.57
C ASN A 221 26.57 -7.36 -2.02
N ALA A 222 26.02 -8.17 -2.92
CA ALA A 222 25.94 -7.87 -4.34
C ALA A 222 24.49 -7.85 -4.84
N PRO A 223 23.99 -6.79 -5.49
CA PRO A 223 22.82 -6.92 -6.34
C PRO A 223 23.11 -7.91 -7.48
N MET A 224 22.15 -8.77 -7.75
CA MET A 224 22.09 -9.60 -8.93
C MET A 224 21.13 -8.97 -9.94
N LEU A 225 21.61 -8.81 -11.16
CA LEU A 225 20.84 -8.38 -12.31
C LEU A 225 20.62 -9.58 -13.22
N LEU A 226 19.37 -9.89 -13.54
CA LEU A 226 19.06 -10.78 -14.65
C LEU A 226 18.79 -9.88 -15.86
N ASP A 227 19.64 -10.00 -16.88
CA ASP A 227 19.59 -9.17 -18.08
C ASP A 227 19.40 -10.07 -19.30
N THR A 228 18.25 -9.93 -19.95
CA THR A 228 17.90 -10.63 -21.18
C THR A 228 17.69 -9.61 -22.28
N THR A 229 17.54 -10.08 -23.52
CA THR A 229 17.31 -9.19 -24.67
C THR A 229 16.09 -8.26 -24.48
N ARG A 230 15.07 -8.70 -23.72
CA ARG A 230 13.80 -7.98 -23.56
C ARG A 230 13.55 -7.46 -22.15
N ASP A 231 14.04 -8.19 -21.16
CA ASP A 231 13.68 -8.00 -19.77
C ASP A 231 14.92 -7.83 -18.89
N ARG A 232 14.83 -6.90 -17.95
CA ARG A 232 15.88 -6.62 -16.97
C ARG A 232 15.28 -6.60 -15.58
N MET A 233 15.83 -7.40 -14.67
CA MET A 233 15.33 -7.56 -13.29
C MET A 233 16.44 -7.42 -12.28
N MET A 234 16.13 -6.84 -11.12
CA MET A 234 17.12 -6.59 -10.08
C MET A 234 16.72 -7.23 -8.75
N PHE A 235 17.63 -8.04 -8.22
CA PHE A 235 17.59 -8.55 -6.85
C PHE A 235 18.68 -7.86 -6.04
N LYS A 236 18.32 -7.23 -4.92
CA LYS A 236 19.26 -6.48 -4.07
C LYS A 236 19.74 -7.30 -2.89
N SER A 237 21.04 -7.23 -2.65
CA SER A 237 21.70 -7.81 -1.48
C SER A 237 22.73 -6.85 -0.91
N GLY A 238 22.77 -6.73 0.42
CA GLY A 238 23.70 -5.89 1.18
C GLY A 238 23.89 -4.48 0.64
N LYS A 239 25.14 -3.99 0.68
CA LYS A 239 25.49 -2.60 0.34
C LYS A 239 25.63 -2.33 -1.16
N GLY A 240 25.73 -3.38 -1.96
CA GLY A 240 25.85 -3.30 -3.41
C GLY A 240 27.19 -2.79 -3.95
N GLU A 241 28.27 -3.15 -3.28
CA GLU A 241 29.63 -2.81 -3.70
C GLU A 241 30.06 -3.61 -4.94
N ILE A 242 29.53 -4.83 -5.09
CA ILE A 242 29.77 -5.73 -6.21
C ILE A 242 28.47 -5.87 -6.99
N THR A 243 28.47 -5.77 -8.32
CA THR A 243 27.28 -6.08 -9.12
C THR A 243 27.50 -7.36 -9.89
N ILE A 244 26.54 -8.28 -9.83
CA ILE A 244 26.59 -9.52 -10.57
C ILE A 244 25.51 -9.50 -11.63
N THR A 245 25.89 -9.65 -12.89
CA THR A 245 24.94 -9.63 -14.00
C THR A 245 24.90 -11.00 -14.64
N VAL A 246 23.75 -11.67 -14.62
CA VAL A 246 23.50 -12.92 -15.32
C VAL A 246 22.80 -12.58 -16.63
N PHE A 247 23.34 -13.07 -17.74
CA PHE A 247 22.79 -12.80 -19.07
C PHE A 247 22.98 -13.99 -20.00
N SER A 248 22.22 -14.00 -21.10
CA SER A 248 22.39 -14.97 -22.18
C SER A 248 23.15 -14.34 -23.34
N MET A 249 24.15 -15.04 -23.86
CA MET A 249 24.87 -14.65 -25.07
C MET A 249 25.01 -15.87 -25.97
N ASN A 250 24.49 -15.79 -27.20
CA ASN A 250 24.51 -16.89 -28.17
C ASN A 250 23.86 -18.20 -27.67
N GLY A 251 22.88 -18.12 -26.77
CA GLY A 251 22.21 -19.29 -26.19
C GLY A 251 22.93 -19.92 -25.00
N GLU A 252 24.11 -19.42 -24.64
CA GLU A 252 24.81 -19.78 -23.40
C GLU A 252 24.48 -18.77 -22.29
N PHE A 253 24.44 -19.23 -21.05
CA PHE A 253 24.21 -18.39 -19.87
C PHE A 253 25.53 -18.16 -19.16
N THR A 254 25.82 -16.89 -18.85
CA THR A 254 27.05 -16.51 -18.16
C THR A 254 26.76 -15.40 -17.15
N HIS A 255 27.77 -15.07 -16.35
CA HIS A 255 27.71 -13.93 -15.45
C HIS A 255 28.96 -13.06 -15.51
N ASP A 256 28.77 -11.76 -15.32
CA ASP A 256 29.85 -10.79 -15.10
C ASP A 256 29.81 -10.29 -13.66
N VAL A 257 30.98 -10.19 -13.03
CA VAL A 257 31.15 -9.69 -11.67
C VAL A 257 31.91 -8.37 -11.71
N LYS A 258 31.17 -7.27 -11.59
CA LYS A 258 31.73 -5.94 -11.56
C LYS A 258 32.12 -5.57 -10.15
N MET A 259 33.43 -5.54 -9.89
CA MET A 259 34.02 -5.09 -8.64
C MET A 259 33.97 -3.55 -8.51
N PRO A 260 33.93 -2.99 -7.29
CA PRO A 260 34.01 -1.56 -7.10
C PRO A 260 35.38 -1.08 -7.58
N LYS A 261 35.41 0.03 -8.33
CA LYS A 261 36.67 0.67 -8.71
C LYS A 261 37.34 1.14 -7.42
N THR A 262 38.36 0.40 -6.97
CA THR A 262 39.16 0.85 -5.83
C THR A 262 39.92 2.09 -6.29
N ASN A 263 39.50 3.27 -5.83
CA ASN A 263 40.31 4.48 -5.92
C ASN A 263 41.49 4.31 -4.95
N ARG A 264 42.41 3.40 -5.25
CA ARG A 264 43.71 3.41 -4.59
C ARG A 264 44.46 4.62 -5.15
N PRO A 265 44.83 5.60 -4.30
CA PRO A 265 45.71 6.66 -4.75
C PRO A 265 47.02 6.03 -5.27
N PRO A 266 47.63 6.58 -6.34
CA PRO A 266 48.90 6.08 -6.84
C PRO A 266 49.90 6.05 -5.68
N ARG A 267 50.53 4.90 -5.45
CA ARG A 267 51.65 4.80 -4.50
C ARG A 267 52.74 5.73 -5.02
N LYS A 268 53.05 6.77 -4.24
CA LYS A 268 54.19 7.65 -4.48
C LYS A 268 55.50 6.90 -4.27
#